data_AF-R1E279-F1
#
_entry.id   AF-R1E279-F1
#
_cell.length_a   1.000
_cell.length_b   1.000
_cell.length_c   1.000
_cell.angle_alpha   90.00
_cell.angle_beta   90.00
_cell.angle_gamma   90.00
#
_symmetry.space_group_name_H-M   'P 1'
#
loop_
_entity.id
_entity.type
_entity.pdbx_description
1 polymer ?
#
loop_
_entity_poly.entity_id
_entity_poly.type
_entity_poly.pdbx_seq_one_letter_code
_entity_poly.pdbx_strand_id
1 'polypeptide(L)'
;MLLLASTAAHSSFVAQSAHLTQHHRVASAPSCTAVLDAPYREAEYDPEAADRLAYRQIAFLSAGFVGKVLADKQLGREEAMVDRRSEELLQLVTRLGVTAIKVGQVLSIRPDLLPAPYAKGLEKLQDSVQPFPAALGREIIERELSIRIEDVFSAFSAEPVAAASIGQVYRGTLRASGEEVAIKVQRPSVLHDVALDLFMLRFFAPAYQEANDVNTDVVGLVDAWGTGFVNELDYTMEAAATAEFAEAMAARGLGSVTSPEVVPSLSSTHVLTTKW
;
A
#
# COMPACT_ATOMS: atom_id res chain seq x y z
N MET A 1 21.95 0.58 59.87
CA MET A 1 23.18 0.19 60.58
C MET A 1 23.73 -1.03 59.88
N LEU A 2 24.81 -1.05 59.11
CA LEU A 2 25.89 -0.14 58.75
C LEU A 2 26.39 -0.73 57.41
N LEU A 3 26.31 -0.06 56.25
CA LEU A 3 27.32 0.88 55.75
C LEU A 3 28.56 0.98 56.66
N LEU A 4 29.61 0.22 56.33
CA LEU A 4 31.04 0.54 56.43
C LEU A 4 31.89 -0.75 56.41
N ALA A 5 32.09 -1.30 55.22
CA ALA A 5 33.27 -2.12 54.91
C ALA A 5 33.66 -1.83 53.45
N SER A 6 33.90 -0.54 53.20
CA SER A 6 34.63 -0.05 52.05
C SER A 6 36.12 -0.34 52.26
N THR A 7 36.89 -0.33 51.18
CA THR A 7 38.37 -0.26 51.14
C THR A 7 39.17 -1.49 51.58
N ALA A 8 39.14 -2.58 50.79
CA ALA A 8 40.26 -3.55 50.77
C ALA A 8 40.39 -4.45 49.51
N ALA A 9 39.61 -4.25 48.42
CA ALA A 9 39.63 -5.19 47.29
C ALA A 9 39.54 -4.53 45.91
N HIS A 10 40.13 -3.35 45.74
CA HIS A 10 40.08 -2.57 44.49
C HIS A 10 41.40 -2.51 43.71
N SER A 11 42.36 -3.41 43.98
CA SER A 11 43.70 -3.31 43.39
C SER A 11 44.38 -4.62 42.96
N SER A 12 43.66 -5.76 42.89
CA SER A 12 44.29 -7.04 42.53
C SER A 12 43.55 -7.90 41.48
N PHE A 13 42.53 -7.39 40.79
CA PHE A 13 41.81 -8.17 39.76
C PHE A 13 41.97 -7.66 38.32
N VAL A 14 42.87 -6.69 38.08
CA VAL A 14 43.14 -6.13 36.73
C VAL A 14 44.26 -6.88 35.99
N ALA A 15 44.82 -7.96 36.55
CA ALA A 15 46.02 -8.61 35.99
C ALA A 15 45.89 -10.09 35.57
N GLN A 16 44.68 -10.63 35.37
CA GLN A 16 44.52 -12.07 35.09
C GLN A 16 43.50 -12.47 34.01
N SER A 17 43.23 -11.60 33.03
CA SER A 17 42.41 -11.94 31.84
C SER A 17 43.14 -11.71 30.51
N ALA A 18 44.42 -12.06 30.45
CA ALA A 18 45.17 -12.07 29.20
C ALA A 18 45.89 -13.42 29.07
N HIS A 19 45.18 -14.45 28.60
CA HIS A 19 45.66 -15.51 27.71
C HIS A 19 44.58 -16.60 27.57
N LEU A 20 44.45 -17.13 26.34
CA LEU A 20 43.65 -18.30 25.88
C LEU A 20 42.18 -18.06 25.49
N THR A 21 41.93 -17.79 24.20
CA THR A 21 41.19 -18.67 23.25
C THR A 21 41.05 -17.92 21.90
N GLN A 22 41.81 -18.29 20.86
CA GLN A 22 41.57 -19.36 19.88
C GLN A 22 40.88 -18.83 18.60
N HIS A 23 41.67 -18.76 17.53
CA HIS A 23 41.23 -18.42 16.17
C HIS A 23 40.43 -19.58 15.55
N HIS A 24 39.14 -19.36 15.27
CA HIS A 24 38.46 -19.97 14.14
C HIS A 24 37.70 -18.89 13.37
N ARG A 25 38.16 -18.62 12.14
CA ARG A 25 37.48 -17.75 11.17
C ARG A 25 36.21 -18.46 10.70
N VAL A 26 35.04 -17.94 11.07
CA VAL A 26 33.80 -18.15 10.32
C VAL A 26 33.85 -17.17 9.14
N ALA A 27 33.75 -17.68 7.92
CA ALA A 27 33.62 -16.87 6.72
C ALA A 27 32.33 -16.05 6.82
N SER A 28 32.45 -14.73 6.89
CA SER A 28 31.32 -13.81 6.81
C SER A 28 30.70 -13.88 5.41
N ALA A 29 29.40 -14.15 5.36
CA ALA A 29 28.59 -13.96 4.16
C ALA A 29 28.69 -12.49 3.70
N PRO A 30 28.67 -12.20 2.39
CA PRO A 30 28.76 -10.83 1.91
C PRO A 30 27.57 -10.04 2.44
N SER A 31 27.84 -9.00 3.22
CA SER A 31 26.84 -8.03 3.64
C SER A 31 26.20 -7.44 2.39
N CYS A 32 24.90 -7.68 2.24
CA CYS A 32 24.07 -7.01 1.25
C CYS A 32 24.09 -5.51 1.58
N THR A 33 25.08 -4.81 1.04
CA THR A 33 25.32 -3.40 1.26
C THR A 33 24.79 -2.68 0.03
N ALA A 34 23.48 -2.59 -0.04
CA ALA A 34 22.76 -1.73 -0.99
C ALA A 34 21.37 -1.43 -0.43
N VAL A 35 21.34 -0.74 0.73
CA VAL A 35 20.14 0.00 1.13
C VAL A 35 20.08 1.22 0.20
N LEU A 36 19.32 1.08 -0.88
CA LEU A 36 19.02 2.13 -1.83
C LEU A 36 18.11 3.17 -1.18
N ASP A 37 18.57 4.43 -1.19
CA ASP A 37 17.79 5.68 -1.18
C ASP A 37 16.81 5.97 -0.02
N ALA A 38 17.11 5.58 1.22
CA ALA A 38 16.45 6.18 2.39
C ALA A 38 17.27 7.39 2.92
N PRO A 39 16.68 8.58 3.12
CA PRO A 39 17.39 9.78 3.58
C PRO A 39 17.80 9.75 5.07
N TYR A 40 17.59 8.63 5.76
CA TYR A 40 17.81 8.53 7.21
C TYR A 40 19.12 7.79 7.49
N ARG A 41 20.00 8.41 8.29
CA ARG A 41 21.04 7.67 9.01
C ARG A 41 20.33 6.89 10.12
N GLU A 42 20.45 5.57 10.11
CA GLU A 42 20.12 4.69 11.25
C GLU A 42 18.65 4.70 11.73
N ALA A 43 17.68 4.53 10.82
CA ALA A 43 16.32 4.07 11.16
C ALA A 43 15.51 4.93 12.17
N GLU A 44 15.91 6.17 12.45
CA GLU A 44 15.16 7.11 13.28
C GLU A 44 14.29 8.01 12.37
N TYR A 45 12.96 7.93 12.54
CA TYR A 45 11.99 8.72 11.78
C TYR A 45 11.95 10.17 12.30
N ASP A 46 12.32 11.14 11.45
CA ASP A 46 12.18 12.58 11.71
C ASP A 46 11.05 13.14 10.83
N PRO A 47 9.85 13.40 11.40
CA PRO A 47 8.71 13.91 10.64
C PRO A 47 8.98 15.32 10.08
N GLU A 48 9.76 16.16 10.76
CA GLU A 48 10.03 17.51 10.28
C GLU A 48 11.03 17.52 9.12
N ALA A 49 12.01 16.60 9.13
CA ALA A 49 12.92 16.43 8.00
C ALA A 49 12.20 15.84 6.78
N ALA A 50 11.30 14.86 7.00
CA ALA A 50 10.45 14.30 5.96
C ALA A 50 9.57 15.37 5.31
N ASP A 51 8.93 16.21 6.13
CA ASP A 51 8.11 17.33 5.67
C ASP A 51 8.94 18.35 4.88
N ARG A 52 10.09 18.79 5.42
CA ARG A 52 10.97 19.75 4.72
C ARG A 52 11.44 19.22 3.36
N LEU A 53 11.77 17.92 3.28
CA LEU A 53 12.21 17.29 2.04
C LEU A 53 11.05 17.21 1.04
N ALA A 54 9.87 16.77 1.49
CA ALA A 54 8.65 16.71 0.69
C ALA A 54 8.25 18.09 0.15
N TYR A 55 8.20 19.12 1.00
CA TYR A 55 7.91 20.49 0.58
C TYR A 55 8.92 21.00 -0.44
N ARG A 56 10.22 20.78 -0.25
CA ARG A 56 11.25 21.20 -1.20
C ARG A 56 11.11 20.48 -2.54
N GLN A 57 10.82 19.18 -2.52
CA GLN A 57 10.64 18.38 -3.72
C GLN A 57 9.38 18.81 -4.48
N ILE A 58 8.25 18.97 -3.78
CA ILE A 58 7.00 19.48 -4.35
C ILE A 58 7.22 20.87 -4.95
N ALA A 59 7.83 21.79 -4.20
CA ALA A 59 8.10 23.14 -4.67
C ALA A 59 9.02 23.14 -5.89
N PHE A 60 10.09 22.35 -5.88
CA PHE A 60 11.03 22.25 -7.00
C PHE A 60 10.36 21.69 -8.26
N LEU A 61 9.61 20.59 -8.13
CA LEU A 61 8.94 19.95 -9.26
C LEU A 61 7.79 20.81 -9.81
N SER A 62 7.08 21.54 -8.93
CA SER A 62 5.92 22.36 -9.29
C SER A 62 6.28 23.77 -9.76
N ALA A 63 7.46 24.31 -9.38
CA ALA A 63 7.86 25.69 -9.69
C ALA A 63 7.78 26.01 -11.20
N GLY A 64 8.23 25.08 -12.05
CA GLY A 64 8.17 25.25 -13.49
C GLY A 64 6.74 25.32 -14.04
N PHE A 65 5.83 24.49 -13.50
CA PHE A 65 4.41 24.52 -13.88
C PHE A 65 3.73 25.81 -13.41
N VAL A 66 3.91 26.17 -12.13
CA VAL A 66 3.34 27.40 -11.55
C VAL A 66 3.83 28.64 -12.30
N GLY A 67 5.12 28.74 -12.60
CA GLY A 67 5.68 29.85 -13.36
C GLY A 67 5.07 29.99 -14.75
N LYS A 68 4.80 28.87 -15.44
CA LYS A 68 4.12 28.87 -16.74
C LYS A 68 2.66 29.33 -16.63
N VAL A 69 1.91 28.84 -15.65
CA VAL A 69 0.51 29.26 -15.41
C VAL A 69 0.44 30.76 -15.10
N LEU A 70 1.32 31.26 -14.23
CA LEU A 70 1.39 32.69 -13.91
C LEU A 70 1.76 33.54 -15.14
N ALA A 71 2.69 33.09 -15.97
CA ALA A 71 3.04 33.76 -17.21
C ALA A 71 1.87 33.78 -18.20
N ASP A 72 1.11 32.68 -18.31
CA ASP A 72 -0.06 32.62 -19.19
C ASP A 72 -1.14 33.62 -18.76
N LYS A 73 -1.34 33.77 -17.44
CA LYS A 73 -2.25 34.77 -16.86
C LYS A 73 -1.80 36.20 -17.12
N GLN A 74 -0.52 36.50 -16.94
CA GLN A 74 0.02 37.84 -17.24
C GLN A 74 -0.05 38.21 -18.72
N LEU A 75 0.09 37.22 -19.61
CA LEU A 75 0.04 37.39 -21.06
C LEU A 75 -1.37 37.25 -21.64
N GLY A 76 -2.39 36.98 -20.82
CA GLY A 76 -3.79 36.83 -21.26
C GLY A 76 -4.02 35.65 -22.21
N ARG A 77 -3.22 34.58 -22.11
CA ARG A 77 -3.26 33.39 -23.00
C ARG A 77 -3.77 32.13 -22.31
N GLU A 78 -4.51 32.29 -21.21
CA GLU A 78 -4.99 31.18 -20.38
C GLU A 78 -5.86 30.21 -21.17
N GLU A 79 -6.87 30.72 -21.91
CA GLU A 79 -7.75 29.89 -22.73
C GLU A 79 -6.99 29.14 -23.83
N ALA A 80 -6.05 29.81 -24.51
CA ALA A 80 -5.27 29.20 -25.59
C ALA A 80 -4.31 28.10 -25.10
N MET A 81 -3.91 28.12 -23.83
CA MET A 81 -2.94 27.19 -23.25
C MET A 81 -3.58 26.11 -22.37
N VAL A 82 -4.88 26.20 -22.11
CA VAL A 82 -5.55 25.39 -21.06
C VAL A 82 -5.41 23.89 -21.27
N ASP A 83 -5.55 23.40 -22.51
CA ASP A 83 -5.42 21.97 -22.82
C ASP A 83 -3.98 21.48 -22.62
N ARG A 84 -2.99 22.27 -23.07
CA ARG A 84 -1.57 21.95 -22.85
C ARG A 84 -1.22 21.98 -21.36
N ARG A 85 -1.79 22.91 -20.59
CA ARG A 85 -1.58 22.97 -19.13
C ARG A 85 -2.26 21.83 -18.40
N SER A 86 -3.40 21.35 -18.90
CA SER A 86 -4.06 20.16 -18.38
C SER A 86 -3.17 18.92 -18.53
N GLU A 87 -2.53 18.72 -19.68
CA GLU A 87 -1.58 17.63 -19.89
C GLU A 87 -0.31 17.77 -19.03
N GLU A 88 0.24 18.98 -18.92
CA GLU A 88 1.40 19.23 -18.06
C GLU A 88 1.07 19.03 -16.57
N LEU A 89 -0.15 19.36 -16.13
CA LEU A 89 -0.63 19.09 -14.77
C LEU A 89 -0.71 17.58 -14.51
N LEU A 90 -1.29 16.82 -15.43
CA LEU A 90 -1.33 15.35 -15.33
C LEU A 90 0.09 14.77 -15.16
N GLN A 91 1.03 15.18 -16.01
CA GLN A 91 2.42 14.74 -15.92
C GLN A 91 3.10 15.14 -14.60
N LEU A 92 2.84 16.36 -14.13
CA LEU A 92 3.34 16.83 -12.84
C LEU A 92 2.80 15.96 -11.70
N VAL A 93 1.49 15.73 -11.68
CA VAL A 93 0.83 14.89 -10.68
C VAL A 93 1.40 13.47 -10.68
N THR A 94 1.59 12.86 -11.86
CA THR A 94 2.24 11.53 -11.96
C THR A 94 3.68 11.55 -11.43
N ARG A 95 4.45 12.61 -11.72
CA ARG A 95 5.85 12.74 -11.26
C ARG A 95 5.99 13.01 -9.77
N LEU A 96 5.02 13.68 -9.16
CA LEU A 96 4.97 13.93 -7.71
C LEU A 96 4.67 12.66 -6.91
N GLY A 97 4.18 11.60 -7.57
CA GLY A 97 4.01 10.28 -6.99
C GLY A 97 2.61 10.01 -6.46
N VAL A 98 2.49 8.91 -5.72
CA VAL A 98 1.20 8.27 -5.39
C VAL A 98 0.23 9.21 -4.64
N THR A 99 0.74 10.04 -3.73
CA THR A 99 -0.06 11.04 -3.00
C THR A 99 -0.72 12.03 -3.94
N ALA A 100 0.05 12.59 -4.88
CA ALA A 100 -0.46 13.57 -5.82
C ALA A 100 -1.45 12.94 -6.81
N ILE A 101 -1.22 11.68 -7.23
CA ILE A 101 -2.13 10.94 -8.10
C ILE A 101 -3.51 10.82 -7.44
N LYS A 102 -3.56 10.45 -6.16
CA LYS A 102 -4.82 10.29 -5.42
C LYS A 102 -5.54 11.62 -5.19
N VAL A 103 -4.79 12.69 -4.90
CA VAL A 103 -5.36 14.06 -4.90
C VAL A 103 -5.91 14.44 -6.27
N GLY A 104 -5.18 14.14 -7.34
CA GLY A 104 -5.62 14.39 -8.72
C GLY A 104 -6.89 13.61 -9.08
N GLN A 105 -7.01 12.37 -8.61
CA GLN A 105 -8.23 11.56 -8.74
C GLN A 105 -9.42 12.24 -8.06
N VAL A 106 -9.29 12.69 -6.81
CA VAL A 106 -10.36 13.41 -6.09
C VAL A 106 -10.74 14.71 -6.81
N LEU A 107 -9.74 15.47 -7.29
CA LEU A 107 -9.97 16.73 -8.01
C LEU A 107 -10.66 16.50 -9.37
N SER A 108 -10.38 15.38 -10.05
CA SER A 108 -10.98 15.07 -11.36
C SER A 108 -12.51 14.92 -11.32
N ILE A 109 -13.06 14.50 -10.18
CA ILE A 109 -14.51 14.29 -10.00
C ILE A 109 -15.20 15.46 -9.29
N ARG A 110 -14.48 16.56 -9.03
CA ARG A 110 -14.96 17.76 -8.34
C ARG A 110 -14.87 19.00 -9.24
N PRO A 111 -15.84 19.17 -10.17
CA PRO A 111 -15.82 20.27 -11.14
C PRO A 111 -15.95 21.66 -10.51
N ASP A 112 -16.31 21.73 -9.23
CA ASP A 112 -16.35 22.95 -8.43
C ASP A 112 -14.96 23.40 -7.93
N LEU A 113 -13.98 22.49 -7.89
CA LEU A 113 -12.63 22.76 -7.36
C LEU A 113 -11.59 23.01 -8.45
N LEU A 114 -11.87 22.60 -9.69
CA LEU A 114 -10.90 22.63 -10.78
C LEU A 114 -11.59 22.97 -12.11
N PRO A 115 -11.02 23.85 -12.96
CA PRO A 115 -11.63 24.16 -14.25
C PRO A 115 -11.77 22.90 -15.12
N ALA A 116 -12.88 22.79 -15.85
CA ALA A 116 -13.27 21.58 -16.57
C ALA A 116 -12.15 20.95 -17.45
N PRO A 117 -11.31 21.70 -18.19
CA PRO A 117 -10.23 21.11 -18.97
C PRO A 117 -9.17 20.38 -18.12
N TYR A 118 -8.86 20.90 -16.94
CA TYR A 118 -7.93 20.27 -16.00
C TYR A 118 -8.54 19.03 -15.35
N ALA A 119 -9.82 19.09 -14.94
CA ALA A 119 -10.53 17.95 -14.36
C ALA A 119 -10.55 16.77 -15.35
N LYS A 120 -10.91 17.05 -16.62
CA LYS A 120 -10.88 16.08 -17.72
C LYS A 120 -9.49 15.51 -18.00
N GLY A 121 -8.42 16.30 -17.85
CA GLY A 121 -7.05 15.79 -17.96
C GLY A 121 -6.70 14.81 -16.86
N LEU A 122 -7.11 15.12 -15.62
CA LEU A 122 -6.90 14.30 -14.44
C LEU A 122 -7.81 13.06 -14.39
N GLU A 123 -8.92 13.02 -15.14
CA GLU A 123 -9.74 11.79 -15.30
C GLU A 123 -8.90 10.62 -15.82
N LYS A 124 -7.82 10.87 -16.56
CA LYS A 124 -6.87 9.83 -16.99
C LYS A 124 -6.16 9.13 -15.83
N LEU A 125 -6.16 9.72 -14.63
CA LEU A 125 -5.68 9.07 -13.40
C LEU A 125 -6.67 8.04 -12.86
N GLN A 126 -7.92 8.05 -13.32
CA GLN A 126 -8.96 7.10 -12.92
C GLN A 126 -8.91 5.80 -13.73
N ASP A 127 -8.02 5.71 -14.73
CA ASP A 127 -8.01 4.57 -15.65
C ASP A 127 -7.85 3.26 -14.87
N SER A 128 -8.79 2.35 -15.16
CA SER A 128 -8.99 0.99 -14.66
C SER A 128 -7.81 0.39 -13.90
N VAL A 129 -8.08 -0.11 -12.69
CA VAL A 129 -7.13 -0.77 -11.79
C VAL A 129 -6.29 -1.80 -12.56
N GLN A 130 -5.11 -1.38 -13.02
CA GLN A 130 -4.29 -2.20 -13.90
C GLN A 130 -3.80 -3.43 -13.12
N PRO A 131 -3.83 -4.64 -13.70
CA PRO A 131 -3.20 -5.78 -13.08
C PRO A 131 -1.71 -5.50 -12.88
N PHE A 132 -1.16 -5.98 -11.77
CA PHE A 132 0.29 -5.99 -11.58
C PHE A 132 0.89 -7.18 -12.33
N PRO A 133 2.22 -7.18 -12.62
CA PRO A 133 2.84 -8.20 -13.47
C PRO A 133 2.49 -9.63 -13.04
N ALA A 134 2.01 -10.44 -13.99
CA ALA A 134 1.49 -11.76 -13.67
C ALA A 134 2.53 -12.69 -13.02
N ALA A 135 3.80 -12.54 -13.39
CA ALA A 135 4.92 -13.26 -12.78
C ALA A 135 5.02 -13.02 -11.27
N LEU A 136 4.83 -11.77 -10.83
CA LEU A 136 4.86 -11.40 -9.42
C LEU A 136 3.65 -11.97 -8.67
N GLY A 137 2.47 -12.00 -9.31
CA GLY A 137 1.27 -12.62 -8.71
C GLY A 137 1.46 -14.11 -8.47
N ARG A 138 2.05 -14.82 -9.44
CA ARG A 138 2.39 -16.24 -9.30
C ARG A 138 3.42 -16.49 -8.20
N GLU A 139 4.47 -15.67 -8.13
CA GLU A 139 5.48 -15.76 -7.07
C GLU A 139 4.87 -15.58 -5.68
N ILE A 140 3.98 -14.60 -5.51
CA ILE A 140 3.26 -14.39 -4.24
C ILE A 140 2.44 -15.64 -3.90
N ILE A 141 1.67 -16.18 -4.85
CA ILE A 141 0.85 -17.38 -4.62
C ILE A 141 1.71 -18.56 -4.16
N GLU A 142 2.81 -18.85 -4.86
CA GLU A 142 3.70 -19.97 -4.53
C GLU A 142 4.36 -19.80 -3.17
N ARG A 143 4.84 -18.58 -2.86
CA ARG A 143 5.47 -18.27 -1.57
C ARG A 143 4.49 -18.38 -0.42
N GLU A 144 3.32 -17.73 -0.52
CA GLU A 144 2.33 -17.66 0.55
C GLU A 144 1.71 -19.01 0.87
N LEU A 145 1.50 -19.84 -0.15
CA LEU A 145 0.93 -21.17 0.01
C LEU A 145 2.00 -22.27 0.20
N SER A 146 3.29 -21.94 0.01
CA SER A 146 4.40 -22.90 0.04
C SER A 146 4.18 -24.08 -0.94
N ILE A 147 3.71 -23.77 -2.15
CA ILE A 147 3.43 -24.74 -3.21
C ILE A 147 4.15 -24.35 -4.50
N ARG A 148 4.23 -25.28 -5.45
CA ARG A 148 4.41 -24.96 -6.87
C ARG A 148 3.06 -25.00 -7.55
N ILE A 149 2.73 -23.97 -8.34
CA ILE A 149 1.42 -23.89 -9.02
C ILE A 149 1.21 -25.13 -9.88
N GLU A 150 2.25 -25.60 -10.56
CA GLU A 150 2.17 -26.73 -11.48
C GLU A 150 1.90 -28.06 -10.78
N ASP A 151 2.19 -28.20 -9.48
CA ASP A 151 1.93 -29.41 -8.71
C ASP A 151 0.47 -29.50 -8.24
N VAL A 152 -0.17 -28.34 -8.03
CA VAL A 152 -1.53 -28.24 -7.45
C VAL A 152 -2.58 -28.06 -8.54
N PHE A 153 -2.28 -27.33 -9.60
CA PHE A 153 -3.24 -26.94 -10.64
C PHE A 153 -2.96 -27.64 -11.98
N SER A 154 -3.98 -28.28 -12.56
CA SER A 154 -3.93 -28.88 -13.91
C SER A 154 -4.01 -27.84 -15.00
N ALA A 155 -4.70 -26.73 -14.73
CA ALA A 155 -4.73 -25.53 -15.54
C ALA A 155 -4.66 -24.31 -14.61
N PHE A 156 -3.93 -23.27 -15.02
CA PHE A 156 -3.84 -22.01 -14.30
C PHE A 156 -3.68 -20.88 -15.31
N SER A 157 -4.45 -19.80 -15.16
CA SER A 157 -4.45 -18.70 -16.13
C SER A 157 -3.08 -17.99 -16.18
N ALA A 158 -2.59 -17.72 -17.40
CA ALA A 158 -1.32 -17.02 -17.58
C ALA A 158 -1.41 -15.56 -17.10
N GLU A 159 -2.53 -14.92 -17.41
CA GLU A 159 -2.89 -13.57 -16.99
C GLU A 159 -4.02 -13.60 -15.95
N PRO A 160 -4.15 -12.56 -15.10
CA PRO A 160 -5.29 -12.44 -14.21
C PRO A 160 -6.60 -12.26 -15.00
N VAL A 161 -7.66 -12.89 -14.54
CA VAL A 161 -9.02 -12.79 -15.13
C VAL A 161 -9.77 -11.55 -14.65
N ALA A 162 -9.35 -10.99 -13.51
CA ALA A 162 -9.87 -9.75 -12.96
C ALA A 162 -8.81 -9.04 -12.11
N ALA A 163 -8.92 -7.72 -11.99
CA ALA A 163 -8.11 -6.90 -11.11
C ALA A 163 -9.00 -5.99 -10.26
N ALA A 164 -8.63 -5.81 -9.00
CA ALA A 164 -9.33 -4.98 -8.02
C ALA A 164 -8.33 -4.09 -7.26
N SER A 165 -8.86 -3.18 -6.45
CA SER A 165 -8.09 -2.17 -5.70
C SER A 165 -6.94 -2.78 -4.89
N ILE A 166 -7.18 -3.90 -4.21
CA ILE A 166 -6.22 -4.53 -3.29
C ILE A 166 -5.58 -5.82 -3.82
N GLY A 167 -5.95 -6.29 -5.02
CA GLY A 167 -5.49 -7.57 -5.53
C GLY A 167 -5.89 -7.86 -6.98
N GLN A 168 -5.54 -9.04 -7.46
CA GLN A 168 -6.00 -9.57 -8.75
C GLN A 168 -6.36 -11.04 -8.64
N VAL A 169 -7.20 -11.53 -9.54
CA VAL A 169 -7.76 -12.88 -9.49
C VAL A 169 -7.23 -13.70 -10.65
N TYR A 170 -6.83 -14.93 -10.36
CA TYR A 170 -6.48 -15.96 -11.34
C TYR A 170 -7.53 -17.05 -11.35
N ARG A 171 -7.63 -17.75 -12.48
CA ARG A 171 -8.49 -18.93 -12.62
C ARG A 171 -7.61 -20.18 -12.63
N GLY A 172 -7.96 -21.16 -11.81
CA GLY A 172 -7.24 -22.43 -11.73
C GLY A 172 -8.18 -23.64 -11.78
N THR A 173 -7.63 -24.80 -12.11
CA THR A 173 -8.31 -26.10 -12.00
C THR A 173 -7.47 -27.00 -11.12
N LEU A 174 -8.03 -27.53 -10.03
CA LEU A 174 -7.29 -28.36 -9.07
C LEU A 174 -6.99 -29.73 -9.69
N ARG A 175 -5.75 -30.22 -9.57
CA ARG A 175 -5.36 -31.55 -10.06
C ARG A 175 -6.06 -32.68 -9.32
N ALA A 176 -6.23 -32.54 -8.01
CA ALA A 176 -6.73 -33.61 -7.15
C ALA A 176 -8.22 -33.89 -7.37
N SER A 177 -9.03 -32.85 -7.62
CA SER A 177 -10.49 -32.95 -7.75
C SER A 177 -11.02 -32.65 -9.15
N GLY A 178 -10.27 -31.93 -9.99
CA GLY A 178 -10.74 -31.38 -11.26
C GLY A 178 -11.62 -30.13 -11.13
N GLU A 179 -11.79 -29.61 -9.91
CA GLU A 179 -12.66 -28.46 -9.64
C GLU A 179 -12.02 -27.12 -10.06
N GLU A 180 -12.82 -26.20 -10.57
CA GLU A 180 -12.38 -24.86 -10.93
C GLU A 180 -12.44 -23.91 -9.73
N VAL A 181 -11.41 -23.10 -9.58
CA VAL A 181 -11.24 -22.17 -8.46
C VAL A 181 -10.81 -20.79 -8.93
N ALA A 182 -11.21 -19.77 -8.16
CA ALA A 182 -10.72 -18.40 -8.24
C ALA A 182 -9.63 -18.21 -7.17
N ILE A 183 -8.47 -17.69 -7.57
CA ILE A 183 -7.34 -17.41 -6.67
C ILE A 183 -7.11 -15.90 -6.66
N LYS A 184 -7.59 -15.23 -5.61
CA LYS A 184 -7.37 -13.80 -5.38
C LYS A 184 -6.04 -13.62 -4.65
N VAL A 185 -5.14 -12.84 -5.24
CA VAL A 185 -3.82 -12.52 -4.67
C VAL A 185 -3.70 -11.03 -4.43
N GLN A 186 -3.19 -10.66 -3.26
CA GLN A 186 -3.00 -9.25 -2.92
C GLN A 186 -1.93 -8.57 -3.78
N ARG A 187 -2.12 -7.26 -3.99
CA ARG A 187 -1.11 -6.43 -4.64
C ARG A 187 0.15 -6.39 -3.78
N PRO A 188 1.33 -6.39 -4.41
CA PRO A 188 2.56 -6.03 -3.69
C PRO A 188 2.40 -4.64 -3.07
N SER A 189 2.91 -4.45 -1.86
CA SER A 189 2.89 -3.16 -1.16
C SER A 189 1.50 -2.58 -0.87
N VAL A 190 0.42 -3.37 -0.92
CA VAL A 190 -0.95 -2.90 -0.67
C VAL A 190 -1.12 -2.18 0.68
N LEU A 191 -0.40 -2.61 1.73
CA LEU A 191 -0.42 -1.95 3.03
C LEU A 191 0.14 -0.53 2.97
N HIS A 192 1.21 -0.31 2.19
CA HIS A 192 1.74 1.03 1.94
C HIS A 192 0.72 1.86 1.13
N ASP A 193 0.12 1.23 0.11
CA ASP A 193 -1.09 1.63 -0.63
C ASP A 193 -2.11 2.36 0.25
N VAL A 194 -2.68 1.55 1.14
CA VAL A 194 -3.76 1.90 2.06
C VAL A 194 -3.28 2.89 3.12
N ALA A 195 -2.10 2.71 3.69
CA ALA A 195 -1.56 3.64 4.69
C ALA A 195 -1.45 5.05 4.12
N LEU A 196 -1.04 5.18 2.86
CA LEU A 196 -0.97 6.47 2.19
C LEU A 196 -2.36 7.07 1.93
N ASP A 197 -3.35 6.26 1.54
CA ASP A 197 -4.76 6.69 1.42
C ASP A 197 -5.27 7.28 2.73
N LEU A 198 -5.11 6.55 3.82
CA LEU A 198 -5.56 6.96 5.14
C LEU A 198 -4.84 8.21 5.62
N PHE A 199 -3.53 8.32 5.38
CA PHE A 199 -2.78 9.53 5.68
C PHE A 199 -3.36 10.75 4.97
N MET A 200 -3.64 10.67 3.66
CA MET A 200 -4.19 11.80 2.92
C MET A 200 -5.60 12.15 3.37
N LEU A 201 -6.48 11.16 3.53
CA LEU A 201 -7.84 11.39 4.01
C LEU A 201 -7.81 12.11 5.36
N ARG A 202 -6.95 11.66 6.27
CA ARG A 202 -6.79 12.25 7.60
C ARG A 202 -6.15 13.64 7.53
N PHE A 203 -5.19 13.86 6.63
CA PHE A 203 -4.52 15.15 6.43
C PHE A 203 -5.48 16.22 5.90
N PHE A 204 -6.36 15.87 4.96
CA PHE A 204 -7.31 16.81 4.36
C PHE A 204 -8.64 16.93 5.14
N ALA A 205 -8.96 16.00 6.04
CA ALA A 205 -10.19 16.01 6.81
C ALA A 205 -10.46 17.33 7.57
N PRO A 206 -9.49 17.96 8.27
CA PRO A 206 -9.73 19.24 8.96
C PRO A 206 -10.09 20.38 8.01
N ALA A 207 -9.35 20.51 6.90
CA ALA A 207 -9.61 21.54 5.89
C ALA A 207 -10.97 21.35 5.22
N TYR A 208 -11.36 20.10 4.96
CA TYR A 208 -12.69 19.77 4.45
C TYR A 208 -13.80 20.15 5.46
N GLN A 209 -13.60 19.82 6.73
CA GLN A 209 -14.56 20.12 7.79
C GLN A 209 -14.79 21.63 7.95
N GLU A 210 -13.71 22.42 7.95
CA GLU A 210 -13.76 23.89 8.00
C GLU A 210 -14.44 24.50 6.76
N ALA A 211 -14.08 24.03 5.55
CA ALA A 211 -14.62 24.59 4.31
C ALA A 211 -16.11 24.28 4.08
N ASN A 212 -16.65 23.22 4.67
CA ASN A 212 -18.01 22.76 4.44
C ASN A 212 -18.94 22.92 5.67
N ASP A 213 -18.47 23.58 6.74
CA ASP A 213 -19.22 23.79 8.00
C ASP A 213 -19.84 22.50 8.55
N VAL A 214 -19.07 21.40 8.48
CA VAL A 214 -19.55 20.06 8.86
C VAL A 214 -19.38 19.88 10.37
N ASN A 215 -20.49 19.69 11.10
CA ASN A 215 -20.48 19.47 12.55
C ASN A 215 -20.17 18.00 12.95
N THR A 216 -19.67 17.19 12.02
CA THR A 216 -19.26 15.80 12.23
C THR A 216 -17.76 15.73 12.42
N ASP A 217 -17.30 14.87 13.32
CA ASP A 217 -15.88 14.54 13.45
C ASP A 217 -15.40 13.71 12.23
N VAL A 218 -15.00 14.42 11.17
CA VAL A 218 -14.55 13.81 9.91
C VAL A 218 -13.24 13.05 10.14
N VAL A 219 -12.37 13.53 11.04
CA VAL A 219 -11.12 12.87 11.39
C VAL A 219 -11.40 11.54 12.10
N GLY A 220 -12.28 11.55 13.11
CA GLY A 220 -12.70 10.33 13.79
C GLY A 220 -13.40 9.33 12.87
N LEU A 221 -14.16 9.80 11.87
CA LEU A 221 -14.75 8.95 10.84
C LEU A 221 -13.68 8.27 9.97
N VAL A 222 -12.67 9.03 9.53
CA VAL A 222 -11.53 8.48 8.77
C VAL A 222 -10.76 7.44 9.60
N ASP A 223 -10.51 7.70 10.88
CA ASP A 223 -9.81 6.77 11.76
C ASP A 223 -10.62 5.46 11.97
N ALA A 224 -11.95 5.58 12.12
CA ALA A 224 -12.84 4.42 12.23
C ALA A 224 -12.87 3.58 10.95
N TRP A 225 -12.96 4.23 9.78
CA TRP A 225 -12.89 3.54 8.49
C TRP A 225 -11.52 2.93 8.22
N GLY A 226 -10.45 3.63 8.58
CA GLY A 226 -9.09 3.15 8.40
C GLY A 226 -8.82 1.82 9.09
N THR A 227 -9.41 1.61 10.28
CA THR A 227 -9.37 0.32 10.98
C THR A 227 -10.01 -0.79 10.15
N GLY A 228 -11.16 -0.52 9.52
CA GLY A 228 -11.83 -1.46 8.62
C GLY A 228 -10.98 -1.81 7.38
N PHE A 229 -10.39 -0.80 6.73
CA PHE A 229 -9.54 -1.00 5.56
C PHE A 229 -8.30 -1.85 5.84
N VAL A 230 -7.67 -1.67 7.01
CA VAL A 230 -6.52 -2.49 7.39
C VAL A 230 -6.95 -3.93 7.67
N ASN A 231 -8.11 -4.15 8.26
CA ASN A 231 -8.65 -5.50 8.47
C ASN A 231 -8.96 -6.22 7.13
N GLU A 232 -9.36 -5.48 6.08
CA GLU A 232 -9.56 -6.05 4.74
C GLU A 232 -8.26 -6.57 4.08
N LEU A 233 -7.09 -6.22 4.62
CA LEU A 233 -5.80 -6.75 4.17
C LEU A 233 -5.49 -8.14 4.75
N ASP A 234 -6.35 -8.69 5.63
CA ASP A 234 -6.24 -10.07 6.07
C ASP A 234 -7.30 -10.93 5.37
N TYR A 235 -6.87 -11.65 4.33
CA TYR A 235 -7.75 -12.55 3.59
C TYR A 235 -8.24 -13.77 4.40
N THR A 236 -7.66 -14.06 5.56
CA THR A 236 -8.21 -15.07 6.48
C THR A 236 -9.50 -14.59 7.13
N MET A 237 -9.62 -13.28 7.39
CA MET A 237 -10.87 -12.68 7.86
C MET A 237 -11.94 -12.70 6.77
N GLU A 238 -11.56 -12.39 5.52
CA GLU A 238 -12.47 -12.46 4.37
C GLU A 238 -12.95 -13.90 4.13
N ALA A 239 -12.05 -14.89 4.23
CA ALA A 239 -12.40 -16.31 4.16
C ALA A 239 -13.43 -16.72 5.23
N ALA A 240 -13.20 -16.33 6.49
CA ALA A 240 -14.10 -16.64 7.59
C ALA A 240 -15.48 -15.99 7.40
N ALA A 241 -15.51 -14.71 7.02
CA ALA A 241 -16.74 -13.99 6.74
C ALA A 241 -17.51 -14.60 5.55
N THR A 242 -16.80 -15.06 4.51
CA THR A 242 -17.38 -15.73 3.34
C THR A 242 -18.11 -17.02 3.74
N ALA A 243 -17.50 -17.83 4.62
CA ALA A 243 -18.10 -19.05 5.14
C ALA A 243 -19.30 -18.76 6.05
N GLU A 244 -19.16 -17.82 6.99
CA GLU A 244 -20.25 -17.41 7.88
C GLU A 244 -21.45 -16.88 7.09
N PHE A 245 -21.20 -16.10 6.03
CA PHE A 245 -22.25 -15.61 5.15
C PHE A 245 -23.03 -16.74 4.46
N ALA A 246 -22.33 -17.74 3.92
CA ALA A 246 -22.97 -18.91 3.29
C ALA A 246 -23.89 -19.65 4.27
N GLU A 247 -23.39 -19.93 5.48
CA GLU A 247 -24.15 -20.59 6.54
C GLU A 247 -25.37 -19.75 6.96
N ALA A 248 -25.17 -18.44 7.13
CA ALA A 248 -26.22 -17.51 7.53
C ALA A 248 -27.35 -17.38 6.49
N MET A 249 -27.03 -17.43 5.20
CA MET A 249 -28.03 -17.41 4.12
C MET A 249 -28.78 -18.73 4.04
N ALA A 250 -28.07 -19.87 4.15
CA ALA A 250 -28.68 -21.19 4.17
C ALA A 250 -29.64 -21.36 5.35
N ALA A 251 -29.24 -20.95 6.56
CA ALA A 251 -30.06 -21.01 7.77
C ALA A 251 -31.34 -20.16 7.67
N ARG A 252 -31.32 -19.09 6.88
CA ARG A 252 -32.47 -18.20 6.62
C ARG A 252 -33.34 -18.66 5.45
N GLY A 253 -32.97 -19.75 4.76
CA GLY A 253 -33.69 -20.24 3.57
C GLY A 253 -33.52 -19.35 2.33
N LEU A 254 -32.51 -18.47 2.31
CA LEU A 254 -32.22 -17.55 1.21
C LEU A 254 -31.28 -18.21 0.18
N GLY A 255 -31.64 -19.38 -0.33
CA GLY A 255 -30.78 -20.18 -1.22
C GLY A 255 -30.42 -19.53 -2.56
N SER A 256 -31.06 -18.42 -2.93
CA SER A 256 -30.72 -17.62 -4.11
C SER A 256 -29.58 -16.62 -3.89
N VAL A 257 -29.16 -16.41 -2.64
CA VAL A 257 -28.04 -15.55 -2.25
C VAL A 257 -26.97 -16.45 -1.63
N THR A 258 -25.82 -16.55 -2.29
CA THR A 258 -24.74 -17.45 -1.87
C THR A 258 -23.38 -16.77 -2.02
N SER A 259 -22.38 -17.33 -1.35
CA SER A 259 -20.97 -17.03 -1.52
C SER A 259 -20.25 -18.29 -1.99
N PRO A 260 -19.15 -18.16 -2.74
CA PRO A 260 -18.40 -19.32 -3.19
C PRO A 260 -17.75 -20.03 -1.99
N GLU A 261 -17.66 -21.36 -2.06
CA GLU A 261 -17.01 -22.16 -1.03
C GLU A 261 -15.51 -21.83 -0.98
N VAL A 262 -14.98 -21.54 0.20
CA VAL A 262 -13.56 -21.25 0.43
C VAL A 262 -12.77 -22.56 0.40
N VAL A 263 -11.56 -22.54 -0.15
CA VAL A 263 -10.59 -23.64 -0.09
C VAL A 263 -9.51 -23.28 0.95
N PRO A 264 -9.64 -23.70 2.23
CA PRO A 264 -8.78 -23.19 3.30
C PRO A 264 -7.32 -23.62 3.15
N SER A 265 -7.08 -24.82 2.60
CA SER A 265 -5.72 -25.32 2.34
C SER A 265 -4.96 -24.53 1.27
N LEU A 266 -5.66 -23.71 0.49
CA LEU A 266 -5.09 -22.82 -0.53
C LEU A 266 -5.39 -21.36 -0.23
N SER A 267 -5.56 -21.02 1.05
CA SER A 267 -5.79 -19.64 1.50
C SER A 267 -4.80 -19.26 2.59
N SER A 268 -4.42 -17.99 2.63
CA SER A 268 -3.51 -17.37 3.58
C SER A 268 -3.95 -15.92 3.85
N THR A 269 -3.14 -15.15 4.58
CA THR A 269 -3.38 -13.71 4.80
C THR A 269 -3.35 -12.90 3.51
N HIS A 270 -2.62 -13.34 2.47
CA HIS A 270 -2.43 -12.59 1.22
C HIS A 270 -3.00 -13.29 -0.02
N VAL A 271 -3.52 -14.51 0.12
CA VAL A 271 -4.11 -15.31 -0.96
C VAL A 271 -5.45 -15.89 -0.48
N LEU A 272 -6.52 -15.68 -1.25
CA LEU A 272 -7.83 -16.27 -0.98
C LEU A 272 -8.22 -17.14 -2.16
N THR A 273 -8.47 -18.43 -1.89
CA THR A 273 -8.97 -19.36 -2.91
C THR A 273 -10.41 -19.74 -2.62
N THR A 274 -11.27 -19.60 -3.62
CA THR A 274 -12.67 -20.02 -3.57
C THR A 274 -13.03 -20.86 -4.79
N LYS A 275 -14.13 -21.61 -4.75
CA LYS A 275 -14.71 -22.20 -5.96
C LYS A 275 -15.07 -21.11 -6.97
N TRP A 276 -14.90 -21.43 -8.25
CA TRP A 276 -15.21 -20.53 -9.36
C TRP A 276 -16.72 -20.33 -9.53
#